data_AF-A0A4Y2JF23-F1
#
_entry.id   AF-A0A4Y2JF23-F1
#
_cell.length_a   1.000
_cell.length_b   1.000
_cell.length_c   1.000
_cell.angle_alpha   90.00
_cell.angle_beta   90.00
_cell.angle_gamma   90.00
#
_symmetry.space_group_name_H-M   'P 1'
#
loop_
_entity.id
_entity.type
_entity.pdbx_description
1 polymer ?
#
loop_
_entity_poly.entity_id
_entity_poly.type
_entity_poly.pdbx_seq_one_letter_code
_entity_poly.pdbx_strand_id
1 'polypeptide(L)'
;MFLKLICQRKKNDVEKSVIKKSEDLDKLVDIIKNELSGISRRKQIQMLTIPASLMLSRRKIKETFNVSDYSVRKAQKLFKDQGFLAEPARRNGKQPSPDIIELVKKFYQLDEQSRILPGMKDVVSIGKKVYERKRLILCNLSELYSSFKLEYPNLKIGLSKFCSLRPKWCVLAGASGTHLVCVCTIHQNLFY
;
A
#
# COMPACT_ATOMS: atom_id res chain seq x y z
N MET A 1 -16.97 41.82 54.71
CA MET A 1 -15.91 42.13 53.72
C MET A 1 -15.06 40.91 53.33
N PHE A 2 -14.70 40.00 54.24
CA PHE A 2 -13.87 38.83 53.96
C PHE A 2 -14.38 37.86 52.86
N LEU A 3 -15.68 37.60 52.77
CA LEU A 3 -16.25 36.72 51.74
C LEU A 3 -16.11 37.25 50.30
N LYS A 4 -16.12 38.58 50.10
CA LYS A 4 -15.91 39.19 48.76
C LYS A 4 -14.47 38.99 48.28
N LEU A 5 -13.49 39.18 49.18
CA LEU A 5 -12.06 38.98 48.91
C LEU A 5 -11.71 37.53 48.56
N ILE A 6 -12.29 36.55 49.25
CA ILE A 6 -12.08 35.12 48.95
C ILE A 6 -12.65 34.74 47.58
N CYS A 7 -13.81 35.30 47.20
CA CYS A 7 -14.43 35.06 45.90
C CYS A 7 -13.63 35.69 44.75
N GLN A 8 -13.08 36.89 44.96
CA GLN A 8 -12.18 37.56 43.99
C GLN A 8 -10.86 36.80 43.81
N ARG A 9 -10.29 36.26 44.89
CA ARG A 9 -9.06 35.45 44.82
C ARG A 9 -9.28 34.14 44.06
N LYS A 10 -10.38 33.43 44.36
CA LYS A 10 -10.78 32.23 43.61
C LYS A 10 -11.03 32.52 42.12
N LYS A 11 -11.63 33.66 41.77
CA LYS A 11 -11.79 34.07 40.36
C LYS A 11 -10.44 34.30 39.67
N ASN A 12 -9.51 35.01 40.32
CA ASN A 12 -8.17 35.27 39.77
C ASN A 12 -7.34 33.98 39.60
N ASP A 13 -7.47 33.02 40.52
CA ASP A 13 -6.78 31.73 40.43
C ASP A 13 -7.37 30.85 39.31
N VAL A 14 -8.69 30.89 39.12
CA VAL A 14 -9.35 30.23 37.99
C VAL A 14 -8.92 30.87 36.67
N GLU A 15 -8.92 32.19 36.56
CA GLU A 15 -8.45 32.90 35.35
C GLU A 15 -7.01 32.55 34.99
N LYS A 16 -6.08 32.57 35.97
CA LYS A 16 -4.70 32.12 35.76
C LYS A 16 -4.62 30.67 35.28
N SER A 17 -5.46 29.78 35.80
CA SER A 17 -5.51 28.39 35.37
C SER A 17 -6.03 28.22 33.93
N VAL A 18 -6.96 29.06 33.49
CA VAL A 18 -7.48 29.06 32.12
C VAL A 18 -6.43 29.59 31.15
N ILE A 19 -5.75 30.68 31.50
CA ILE A 19 -4.68 31.27 30.68
C ILE A 19 -3.54 30.27 30.46
N LYS A 20 -3.11 29.58 31.53
CA LYS A 20 -2.07 28.55 31.41
C LYS A 20 -2.49 27.40 30.49
N LYS A 21 -3.74 26.97 30.56
CA LYS A 21 -4.28 25.93 29.66
C LYS A 21 -4.32 26.39 28.20
N SER A 22 -4.63 27.65 27.92
CA SER A 22 -4.57 28.17 26.54
C SER A 22 -3.15 28.19 26.00
N GLU A 23 -2.17 28.60 26.80
CA GLU A 23 -0.76 28.60 26.39
C GLU A 23 -0.26 27.19 26.07
N ASP A 24 -0.66 26.20 26.87
CA ASP A 24 -0.26 24.81 26.66
C ASP A 24 -0.91 24.20 25.39
N LEU A 25 -2.12 24.62 25.03
CA LEU A 25 -2.78 24.23 23.77
C LEU A 25 -2.09 24.84 22.55
N ASP A 26 -1.68 26.12 22.63
CA ASP A 26 -0.96 26.78 21.55
C ASP A 26 0.40 26.11 21.28
N LYS A 27 1.14 25.78 22.35
CA LYS A 27 2.38 24.98 22.25
C LYS A 27 2.15 23.63 21.58
N LEU A 28 1.06 22.94 21.94
CA LEU A 28 0.72 21.64 21.34
C LEU A 28 0.39 21.77 19.85
N VAL A 29 -0.31 22.83 19.45
CA VAL A 29 -0.61 23.12 18.05
C VAL A 29 0.68 23.39 17.25
N ASP A 30 1.64 24.10 17.83
CA ASP A 30 2.93 24.37 17.17
C ASP A 30 3.81 23.12 17.05
N ILE A 31 3.83 22.25 18.07
CA ILE A 31 4.50 20.94 17.99
C ILE A 31 3.92 20.13 16.82
N ILE A 32 2.59 20.08 16.71
CA ILE A 32 1.93 19.37 15.61
C ILE A 32 2.30 19.98 14.26
N LYS A 33 2.31 21.32 14.12
CA LYS A 33 2.72 21.97 12.86
C LYS A 33 4.12 21.57 12.42
N ASN A 34 5.07 21.54 13.36
CA ASN A 34 6.44 21.15 13.07
C ASN A 34 6.53 19.71 12.58
N GLU A 35 5.83 18.78 13.25
CA GLU A 35 5.75 17.38 12.84
C GLU A 35 5.10 17.20 11.45
N LEU A 36 4.08 17.98 11.11
CA LEU A 36 3.40 17.86 9.82
C LEU A 36 4.29 18.17 8.61
N SER A 37 5.37 18.93 8.80
CA SER A 37 6.26 19.36 7.70
C SER A 37 7.17 18.24 7.18
N GLY A 38 7.64 17.34 8.05
CA GLY A 38 8.60 16.29 7.73
C GLY A 38 7.99 14.92 7.39
N ILE A 39 6.67 14.80 7.48
CA ILE A 39 5.97 13.51 7.49
C ILE A 39 5.30 13.19 6.15
N SER A 40 5.18 11.90 5.83
CA SER A 40 4.41 11.42 4.66
C SER A 40 2.96 11.93 4.67
N ARG A 41 2.43 12.30 3.50
CA ARG A 41 1.05 12.80 3.30
C ARG A 41 -0.04 11.94 3.96
N ARG A 42 0.16 10.62 4.11
CA ARG A 42 -0.79 9.74 4.81
C ARG A 42 -0.84 10.02 6.31
N LYS A 43 0.33 10.02 6.95
CA LYS A 43 0.47 10.35 8.38
C LYS A 43 0.06 11.80 8.65
N GLN A 44 0.30 12.71 7.71
CA GLN A 44 -0.23 14.09 7.77
C GLN A 44 -1.76 14.10 7.87
N ILE A 45 -2.46 13.34 7.01
CA ILE A 45 -3.93 13.21 7.05
C ILE A 45 -4.40 12.57 8.37
N GLN A 46 -3.67 11.57 8.88
CA GLN A 46 -3.96 10.93 10.16
C GLN A 46 -3.85 11.93 11.32
N MET A 47 -2.77 12.71 11.41
CA MET A 47 -2.59 13.72 12.45
C MET A 47 -3.63 14.85 12.36
N LEU A 48 -4.04 15.23 11.14
CA LEU A 48 -5.11 16.21 10.92
C LEU A 48 -6.49 15.72 11.40
N THR A 49 -6.66 14.45 11.82
CA THR A 49 -7.88 14.01 12.52
C THR A 49 -8.00 14.60 13.93
N ILE A 50 -6.89 15.02 14.55
CA ILE A 50 -6.88 15.68 15.86
C ILE A 50 -7.68 17.00 15.81
N PRO A 51 -7.36 17.98 14.94
CA PRO A 51 -8.19 19.19 14.83
C PRO A 51 -9.57 18.92 14.24
N ALA A 52 -9.77 17.81 13.52
CA ALA A 52 -11.09 17.42 13.02
C ALA A 52 -12.03 16.93 14.13
N SER A 53 -11.51 16.33 15.21
CA SER A 53 -12.34 15.86 16.34
C SER A 53 -12.93 17.03 17.14
N LEU A 54 -12.26 18.18 17.13
CA LEU A 54 -12.71 19.43 17.77
C LEU A 54 -13.80 20.16 16.96
N MET A 55 -14.35 19.53 15.90
CA MET A 55 -15.39 20.09 15.02
C MET A 55 -15.06 21.48 14.46
N LEU A 56 -13.77 21.76 14.24
CA LEU A 56 -13.33 23.04 13.70
C LEU A 56 -13.72 23.21 12.23
N SER A 57 -13.93 24.47 11.82
CA SER A 57 -14.20 24.79 10.42
C SER A 57 -12.99 24.48 9.55
N ARG A 58 -13.24 24.05 8.30
CA ARG A 58 -12.16 23.69 7.36
C ARG A 58 -11.17 24.83 7.12
N ARG A 59 -11.69 26.07 7.04
CA ARG A 59 -10.88 27.28 6.86
C ARG A 59 -9.93 27.50 8.03
N LYS A 60 -10.44 27.37 9.26
CA LYS A 60 -9.64 27.54 10.47
C LYS A 60 -8.49 26.53 10.53
N ILE A 61 -8.75 25.24 10.26
CA ILE A 61 -7.70 24.21 10.24
C ILE A 61 -6.67 24.48 9.15
N LYS A 62 -7.12 24.89 7.96
CA LYS A 62 -6.25 25.22 6.83
C LYS A 62 -5.29 26.35 7.20
N GLU A 63 -5.81 27.42 7.77
CA GLU A 63 -5.07 28.62 8.16
C GLU A 63 -4.12 28.32 9.33
N THR A 64 -4.58 27.61 10.38
CA THR A 64 -3.74 27.33 11.55
C THR A 64 -2.59 26.40 11.23
N PHE A 65 -2.81 25.34 10.44
CA PHE A 65 -1.78 24.32 10.16
C PHE A 65 -1.06 24.53 8.81
N ASN A 66 -1.42 25.57 8.05
CA ASN A 66 -0.88 25.85 6.71
C ASN A 66 -0.87 24.61 5.77
N VAL A 67 -1.99 23.90 5.73
CA VAL A 67 -2.15 22.66 4.95
C VAL A 67 -3.08 22.85 3.74
N SER A 68 -3.02 21.94 2.77
CA SER A 68 -3.95 21.97 1.63
C SER A 68 -5.40 21.68 2.06
N ASP A 69 -6.37 22.33 1.41
CA ASP A 69 -7.81 22.08 1.67
C ASP A 69 -8.20 20.61 1.45
N TYR A 70 -7.55 19.95 0.47
CA TYR A 70 -7.74 18.52 0.23
C TYR A 70 -7.39 17.66 1.45
N SER A 71 -6.27 17.94 2.13
CA SER A 71 -5.84 17.19 3.31
C SER A 71 -6.84 17.34 4.45
N VAL A 72 -7.33 18.56 4.71
CA VAL A 72 -8.33 18.84 5.75
C VAL A 72 -9.65 18.13 5.45
N ARG A 73 -10.16 18.25 4.22
CA ARG A 73 -11.41 17.58 3.82
C ARG A 73 -11.29 16.07 3.96
N LYS A 74 -10.13 15.51 3.60
CA LYS A 74 -9.90 14.08 3.70
C LYS A 74 -9.77 13.62 5.14
N ALA A 75 -9.09 14.38 6.01
CA ALA A 75 -8.99 14.06 7.43
C ALA A 75 -10.35 14.13 8.14
N GLN A 76 -11.19 15.13 7.83
CA GLN A 76 -12.55 15.22 8.38
C GLN A 76 -13.42 14.04 7.93
N LYS A 77 -13.33 13.64 6.65
CA LYS A 77 -14.04 12.44 6.18
C LYS A 77 -13.52 11.18 6.89
N LEU A 78 -12.19 11.04 7.00
CA LEU A 78 -11.57 9.91 7.68
C LEU A 78 -12.01 9.79 9.13
N PHE A 79 -12.06 10.91 9.85
CA PHE A 79 -12.52 10.96 11.24
C PHE A 79 -13.98 10.52 11.37
N LYS A 80 -14.86 10.95 10.45
CA LYS A 80 -16.28 10.52 10.43
C LYS A 80 -16.43 9.02 10.15
N ASP A 81 -15.62 8.49 9.25
CA ASP A 81 -15.74 7.10 8.79
C ASP A 81 -15.07 6.10 9.77
N GLN A 82 -13.92 6.46 10.37
CA GLN A 82 -13.05 5.54 11.11
C GLN A 82 -12.62 6.04 12.50
N GLY A 83 -12.90 7.29 12.85
CA GLY A 83 -12.61 7.85 14.17
C GLY A 83 -11.23 8.51 14.31
N PHE A 84 -10.82 8.69 15.58
CA PHE A 84 -9.62 9.42 15.97
C PHE A 84 -8.34 8.69 15.57
N LEU A 85 -7.39 9.42 14.95
CA LEU A 85 -6.09 8.90 14.50
C LEU A 85 -6.17 7.66 13.59
N ALA A 86 -7.27 7.50 12.85
CA ALA A 86 -7.41 6.43 11.88
C ALA A 86 -6.36 6.51 10.76
N GLU A 87 -5.90 5.35 10.29
CA GLU A 87 -4.95 5.31 9.16
C GLU A 87 -5.70 5.42 7.82
N PRO A 88 -5.29 6.35 6.93
CA PRO A 88 -5.95 6.45 5.63
C PRO A 88 -5.71 5.18 4.80
N ALA A 89 -6.81 4.60 4.32
CA ALA A 89 -6.78 3.41 3.49
C ALA A 89 -5.80 3.57 2.31
N ARG A 90 -5.05 2.49 2.05
CA ARG A 90 -4.18 2.42 0.88
C ARG A 90 -5.04 2.54 -0.38
N ARG A 91 -4.59 3.37 -1.33
CA ARG A 91 -5.20 3.41 -2.66
C ARG A 91 -4.82 2.13 -3.38
N ASN A 92 -5.63 1.10 -3.24
CA ASN A 92 -5.53 -0.07 -4.07
C ASN A 92 -6.19 0.27 -5.41
N GLY A 93 -5.52 0.01 -6.52
CA GLY A 93 -6.13 0.12 -7.85
C GLY A 93 -7.31 -0.85 -7.99
N LYS A 94 -8.13 -0.67 -9.03
CA LYS A 94 -9.20 -1.61 -9.36
C LYS A 94 -8.60 -3.01 -9.50
N GLN A 95 -9.04 -3.93 -8.64
CA GLN A 95 -8.61 -5.32 -8.74
C GLN A 95 -9.32 -5.95 -9.94
N PRO A 96 -8.64 -6.79 -10.73
CA PRO A 96 -9.29 -7.60 -11.75
C PRO A 96 -10.32 -8.53 -11.09
N SER A 97 -11.38 -8.88 -11.82
CA SER A 97 -12.35 -9.88 -11.34
C SER A 97 -11.64 -11.23 -11.14
N PRO A 98 -12.14 -12.07 -10.21
CA PRO A 98 -11.56 -13.39 -9.97
C PRO A 98 -11.47 -14.23 -11.24
N ASP A 99 -12.45 -14.14 -12.14
CA ASP A 99 -12.47 -14.85 -13.42
C ASP A 99 -11.28 -14.48 -14.32
N ILE A 100 -10.93 -13.19 -14.37
CA ILE A 100 -9.75 -12.73 -15.13
C ILE A 100 -8.46 -13.29 -14.51
N ILE A 101 -8.40 -13.36 -13.18
CA ILE A 101 -7.23 -13.92 -12.49
C ILE A 101 -7.05 -15.39 -12.84
N GLU A 102 -8.14 -16.17 -12.84
CA GLU A 102 -8.11 -17.58 -13.23
C GLU A 102 -7.75 -17.75 -14.71
N LEU A 103 -8.31 -16.93 -15.59
CA LEU A 103 -7.98 -16.94 -17.01
C LEU A 103 -6.49 -16.68 -17.24
N VAL A 104 -5.92 -15.66 -16.59
CA VAL A 104 -4.49 -15.37 -16.68
C VAL A 104 -3.66 -16.55 -16.19
N LYS A 105 -4.04 -17.18 -15.06
CA LYS A 105 -3.34 -18.37 -14.56
C LYS A 105 -3.40 -19.55 -15.53
N LYS A 106 -4.55 -19.77 -16.18
CA LYS A 106 -4.72 -20.81 -17.21
C LYS A 106 -3.85 -20.50 -18.43
N PHE A 107 -3.80 -19.24 -18.86
CA PHE A 107 -2.97 -18.80 -19.98
C PHE A 107 -1.49 -19.09 -19.76
N TYR A 108 -0.97 -18.82 -18.55
CA TYR A 108 0.40 -19.18 -18.19
C TYR A 108 0.68 -20.70 -18.23
N GLN A 109 -0.34 -21.55 -18.06
CA GLN A 109 -0.21 -23.00 -18.04
C GLN A 109 -0.35 -23.67 -19.42
N LEU A 110 -0.70 -22.90 -20.46
CA LEU A 110 -0.78 -23.42 -21.82
C LEU A 110 0.60 -23.92 -22.26
N ASP A 111 0.63 -25.11 -22.86
CA ASP A 111 1.88 -25.76 -23.29
C ASP A 111 2.59 -25.01 -24.43
N GLU A 112 1.85 -24.17 -25.16
CA GLU A 112 2.40 -23.23 -26.15
C GLU A 112 3.23 -22.12 -25.49
N GLN A 113 2.86 -21.73 -24.27
CA GLN A 113 3.47 -20.61 -23.55
C GLN A 113 4.49 -21.05 -22.50
N SER A 114 4.29 -22.23 -21.90
CA SER A 114 5.20 -22.79 -20.91
C SER A 114 5.34 -24.30 -20.98
N ARG A 115 6.55 -24.82 -20.72
CA ARG A 115 6.84 -26.26 -20.72
C ARG A 115 7.10 -26.76 -19.32
N ILE A 116 6.59 -27.95 -18.98
CA ILE A 116 6.87 -28.60 -17.70
C ILE A 116 8.34 -29.00 -17.64
N LEU A 117 9.02 -28.68 -16.54
CA LEU A 117 10.38 -29.15 -16.31
C LEU A 117 10.37 -30.63 -15.85
N PRO A 118 11.23 -31.49 -16.41
CA PRO A 118 11.22 -32.92 -16.13
C PRO A 118 11.87 -33.29 -14.79
N GLY A 119 12.61 -32.38 -14.15
CA GLY A 119 13.40 -32.67 -12.97
C GLY A 119 12.57 -32.98 -11.72
N MET A 120 12.97 -34.00 -10.95
CA MET A 120 12.32 -34.33 -9.66
C MET A 120 12.44 -33.20 -8.61
N LYS A 121 13.49 -32.37 -8.73
CA LYS A 121 13.70 -31.18 -7.89
C LYS A 121 12.88 -29.97 -8.33
N ASP A 122 12.22 -30.06 -9.49
CA ASP A 122 11.42 -28.98 -10.07
C ASP A 122 9.97 -29.06 -9.62
N VAL A 123 9.77 -29.14 -8.31
CA VAL A 123 8.46 -29.19 -7.67
C VAL A 123 8.35 -28.02 -6.68
N VAL A 124 7.20 -27.34 -6.68
CA VAL A 124 6.90 -26.20 -5.81
C VAL A 124 5.66 -26.52 -4.98
N SER A 125 5.76 -26.30 -3.67
CA SER A 125 4.62 -26.39 -2.75
C SER A 125 3.76 -25.13 -2.84
N ILE A 126 2.48 -25.30 -3.18
CA ILE A 126 1.51 -24.20 -3.29
C ILE A 126 0.80 -23.94 -1.95
N GLY A 127 0.85 -24.91 -1.04
CA GLY A 127 0.25 -24.87 0.29
C GLY A 127 -0.44 -26.19 0.62
N LYS A 128 -0.63 -26.47 1.91
CA LYS A 128 -1.38 -27.64 2.44
C LYS A 128 -1.12 -28.96 1.68
N LYS A 129 0.16 -29.33 1.49
CA LYS A 129 0.61 -30.56 0.80
C LYS A 129 0.22 -30.68 -0.68
N VAL A 130 -0.16 -29.60 -1.35
CA VAL A 130 -0.34 -29.58 -2.81
C VAL A 130 0.97 -29.16 -3.48
N TYR A 131 1.43 -30.02 -4.39
CA TYR A 131 2.69 -29.87 -5.11
C TYR A 131 2.43 -29.76 -6.60
N GLU A 132 3.00 -28.74 -7.24
CA GLU A 132 2.97 -28.58 -8.69
C GLU A 132 4.39 -28.60 -9.26
N ARG A 133 4.51 -29.12 -10.48
CA ARG A 133 5.79 -29.09 -11.19
C ARG A 133 6.06 -27.70 -11.73
N LYS A 134 7.32 -27.27 -11.68
CA LYS A 134 7.73 -26.01 -12.28
C LYS A 134 7.52 -26.08 -13.79
N ARG A 135 7.08 -24.95 -14.35
CA ARG A 135 6.95 -24.73 -15.78
C ARG A 135 7.89 -23.60 -16.19
N LEU A 136 8.65 -23.82 -17.26
CA LEU A 136 9.50 -22.82 -17.86
C LEU A 136 8.70 -22.04 -18.90
N ILE A 137 8.60 -20.73 -18.73
CA ILE A 137 7.99 -19.84 -19.72
C ILE A 137 8.94 -19.73 -20.91
N LEU A 138 8.43 -19.96 -22.12
CA LEU A 138 9.23 -20.02 -23.34
C LEU A 138 9.59 -18.63 -23.89
N CYS A 139 8.75 -17.62 -23.62
CA CYS A 139 8.86 -16.29 -24.19
C CYS A 139 9.11 -15.22 -23.12
N ASN A 140 9.44 -14.00 -23.55
CA ASN A 140 9.53 -12.86 -22.64
C ASN A 140 8.15 -12.49 -22.08
N LEU A 141 8.10 -11.93 -20.86
CA LEU A 141 6.83 -11.50 -20.25
C LEU A 141 6.09 -10.45 -21.08
N SER A 142 6.82 -9.62 -21.83
CA SER A 142 6.24 -8.62 -22.73
C SER A 142 5.53 -9.28 -23.92
N GLU A 143 6.20 -10.24 -24.58
CA GLU A 143 5.66 -11.00 -25.71
C GLU A 143 4.45 -11.86 -25.30
N LEU A 144 4.55 -12.50 -24.14
CA LEU A 144 3.48 -13.28 -23.56
C LEU A 144 2.23 -12.42 -23.32
N TYR A 145 2.41 -11.20 -22.80
CA TYR A 145 1.33 -10.25 -22.60
C TYR A 145 0.74 -9.74 -23.91
N SER A 146 1.57 -9.49 -24.93
CA SER A 146 1.10 -9.15 -26.28
C SER A 146 0.23 -10.27 -26.86
N SER A 147 0.66 -11.52 -26.72
CA SER A 147 -0.11 -12.70 -27.16
C SER A 147 -1.44 -12.82 -26.41
N PHE A 148 -1.43 -12.62 -25.09
CA PHE A 148 -2.64 -12.57 -24.27
C PHE A 148 -3.61 -11.47 -24.72
N LYS A 149 -3.09 -10.29 -25.08
CA LYS A 149 -3.89 -9.16 -25.57
C LYS A 149 -4.49 -9.41 -26.96
N LEU A 150 -3.81 -10.18 -27.80
CA LEU A 150 -4.32 -10.59 -29.11
C LEU A 150 -5.49 -11.57 -28.96
N GLU A 151 -5.38 -12.55 -28.07
CA GLU A 151 -6.47 -13.50 -27.81
C GLU A 151 -7.66 -12.87 -27.06
N TYR A 152 -7.38 -11.94 -26.13
CA TYR A 152 -8.39 -11.32 -25.27
C TYR A 152 -8.36 -9.78 -25.35
N PRO A 153 -8.73 -9.18 -26.50
CA PRO A 153 -8.64 -7.73 -26.70
C PRO A 153 -9.55 -6.94 -25.74
N ASN A 154 -10.69 -7.52 -25.36
CA ASN A 154 -11.71 -6.88 -24.51
C ASN A 154 -11.30 -6.80 -23.03
N LEU A 155 -10.27 -7.54 -22.60
CA LEU A 155 -9.85 -7.56 -21.21
C LEU A 155 -8.95 -6.36 -20.87
N LYS A 156 -9.39 -5.56 -19.90
CA LYS A 156 -8.65 -4.39 -19.40
C LYS A 156 -7.72 -4.80 -18.26
N ILE A 157 -6.60 -5.44 -18.60
CA ILE A 157 -5.48 -5.70 -17.69
C ILE A 157 -4.22 -5.01 -18.21
N GLY A 158 -3.37 -4.51 -17.31
CA GLY A 158 -2.07 -3.93 -17.65
C GLY A 158 -0.92 -4.89 -17.36
N LEU A 159 0.21 -4.71 -18.05
CA LEU A 159 1.39 -5.59 -17.97
C LEU A 159 1.86 -5.84 -16.54
N SER A 160 2.01 -4.79 -15.72
CA SER A 160 2.48 -4.94 -14.34
C SER A 160 1.58 -5.85 -13.50
N LYS A 161 0.26 -5.78 -13.72
CA LYS A 161 -0.70 -6.63 -13.00
C LYS A 161 -0.68 -8.06 -13.54
N PHE A 162 -0.60 -8.22 -14.86
CA PHE A 162 -0.44 -9.53 -15.51
C PHE A 162 0.80 -10.26 -14.96
N CYS A 163 1.97 -9.61 -14.95
CA CYS A 163 3.20 -10.19 -14.39
C CYS A 163 3.08 -10.51 -12.90
N SER A 164 2.34 -9.70 -12.13
CA SER A 164 2.11 -9.94 -10.70
C SER A 164 1.17 -11.13 -10.43
N LEU A 165 0.33 -11.51 -11.40
CA LEU A 165 -0.59 -12.65 -11.31
C LEU A 165 0.06 -13.98 -11.72
N ARG A 166 1.33 -13.94 -12.18
CA ARG A 166 2.09 -15.13 -12.57
C ARG A 166 2.11 -16.17 -11.42
N PRO A 167 1.73 -17.43 -11.68
CA PRO A 167 1.83 -18.50 -10.70
C PRO A 167 3.27 -18.72 -10.21
N LYS A 168 3.44 -19.14 -8.95
CA LYS A 168 4.76 -19.37 -8.34
C LYS A 168 5.58 -20.45 -9.05
N TRP A 169 4.91 -21.44 -9.63
CA TRP A 169 5.56 -22.55 -10.34
C TRP A 169 5.92 -22.20 -11.79
N CYS A 170 5.50 -21.04 -12.32
CA CYS A 170 5.89 -20.58 -13.65
C CYS A 170 7.16 -19.73 -13.54
N VAL A 171 8.27 -20.22 -14.09
CA VAL A 171 9.63 -19.68 -13.96
C VAL A 171 10.10 -19.10 -15.29
N LEU A 172 10.89 -18.04 -15.24
CA LEU A 172 11.50 -17.45 -16.43
C LEU A 172 12.78 -18.19 -16.82
N ALA A 173 13.10 -18.16 -18.11
CA ALA A 173 14.43 -18.52 -18.59
C ALA A 173 15.48 -17.62 -17.93
N GLY A 174 16.47 -18.23 -17.26
CA GLY A 174 17.56 -17.53 -16.56
C GLY A 174 17.47 -17.58 -15.03
N ALA A 175 16.44 -18.20 -14.44
CA ALA A 175 16.46 -18.49 -13.01
C ALA A 175 17.49 -19.61 -12.70
N SER A 176 18.14 -19.56 -11.54
CA SER A 176 19.11 -20.60 -11.16
C SER A 176 18.50 -22.00 -11.26
N GLY A 177 19.17 -22.87 -12.03
CA GLY A 177 18.71 -24.24 -12.31
C GLY A 177 17.86 -24.42 -13.57
N THR A 178 17.58 -23.35 -14.34
CA THR A 178 16.84 -23.48 -15.63
C THR A 178 17.73 -23.76 -16.83
N HIS A 179 19.05 -23.59 -16.69
CA HIS A 179 20.00 -23.90 -17.74
C HIS A 179 20.26 -25.40 -17.76
N LEU A 180 19.98 -26.05 -18.89
CA LEU A 180 20.33 -27.45 -19.16
C LEU A 180 21.85 -27.64 -19.43
N VAL A 181 22.65 -26.63 -19.10
CA VAL A 181 23.97 -26.35 -19.65
C VAL A 181 24.87 -25.97 -18.48
N CYS A 182 25.94 -26.71 -18.21
CA CYS A 182 26.96 -26.32 -17.24
C CYS A 182 27.72 -25.09 -17.76
N VAL A 183 27.78 -24.03 -16.96
CA VAL A 183 28.57 -22.82 -17.28
C VAL A 183 29.98 -22.89 -16.67
N CYS A 184 30.36 -24.06 -16.18
CA CYS A 184 31.64 -24.33 -15.55
C CYS A 184 32.74 -24.53 -16.61
N THR A 185 33.98 -24.13 -16.31
CA THR A 185 35.12 -24.32 -17.23
C THR A 185 35.59 -25.77 -17.36
N ILE A 186 35.04 -26.67 -16.53
CA ILE A 186 35.50 -28.05 -16.38
C ILE A 186 34.56 -29.10 -17.02
N HIS A 187 33.31 -28.75 -17.35
CA HIS A 187 32.40 -29.68 -18.03
C HIS A 187 31.97 -29.11 -19.37
N GLN A 188 32.00 -29.96 -20.40
CA GLN A 188 31.58 -29.61 -21.75
C GLN A 188 30.11 -30.01 -21.95
N ASN A 189 29.28 -29.11 -22.46
CA ASN A 189 27.89 -29.43 -22.76
C ASN A 189 27.80 -30.04 -24.15
N LEU A 190 27.66 -31.37 -24.18
CA LEU A 190 27.40 -32.11 -25.41
C LEU A 190 25.89 -32.08 -25.67
N PHE A 191 25.49 -31.40 -26.75
CA PHE A 191 24.13 -31.48 -27.29
C PHE A 191 24.18 -32.46 -28.47
N TYR A 192 23.39 -33.53 -28.41
CA TYR A 192 23.19 -34.47 -29.52
C TYR A 192 21.95 -34.09 -30.31
#